data_AF-A0A523Y8H4-F1
#
_entry.id   AF-A0A523Y8H4-F1
#
_cell.length_a   1.000
_cell.length_b   1.000
_cell.length_c   1.000
_cell.angle_alpha   90.00
_cell.angle_beta   90.00
_cell.angle_gamma   90.00
#
_symmetry.space_group_name_H-M   'P 1'
#
loop_
_entity.id
_entity.type
_entity.pdbx_description
1 polymer ?
#
loop_
_entity_poly.entity_id
_entity_poly.type
_entity_poly.pdbx_seq_one_letter_code
_entity_poly.pdbx_strand_id
1 'polypeptide(L)' 'KRRTHYKLTLPMPVKDADGTWRMPHHMNMTTGEYKTTKA' A
#
# COMPACT_ATOMS: atom_id res chain seq x y z
N LYS A 1 31.78 9.67 -5.34
CA LYS A 1 31.01 9.55 -6.60
C LYS A 1 29.66 10.24 -6.41
N ARG A 2 29.26 11.14 -7.30
CA ARG A 2 27.97 11.87 -7.16
C ARG A 2 26.81 10.95 -7.58
N ARG A 3 25.62 11.16 -7.01
CA ARG A 3 24.36 10.40 -7.23
C ARG A 3 24.24 9.00 -6.62
N THR A 4 25.26 8.47 -5.94
CA THR A 4 25.13 7.17 -5.24
C THR A 4 24.22 7.20 -4.02
N HIS A 5 23.86 8.39 -3.53
CA HIS A 5 23.01 8.61 -2.35
C HIS A 5 21.52 8.80 -2.67
N TYR A 6 21.16 9.07 -3.92
CA TYR A 6 19.75 9.13 -4.31
C TYR A 6 19.23 7.73 -4.55
N LYS A 7 18.55 7.19 -3.55
CA LYS A 7 17.86 5.90 -3.64
C LYS A 7 16.36 6.17 -3.61
N LEU A 8 15.65 5.61 -4.59
CA LEU A 8 14.18 5.57 -4.58
C LEU A 8 13.76 4.44 -3.65
N THR A 9 13.10 4.78 -2.56
CA THR A 9 12.45 3.80 -1.68
C THR A 9 10.99 3.72 -2.07
N LEU A 10 10.60 2.63 -2.71
CA LEU A 10 9.21 2.38 -3.06
C LEU A 10 8.44 1.82 -1.84
N PRO A 11 7.23 2.30 -1.55
CA PRO A 11 6.40 1.72 -0.51
C PRO A 11 5.92 0.33 -0.93
N MET A 12 5.88 -0.60 0.03
CA MET A 12 5.41 -1.97 -0.22
C MET A 12 3.88 -2.04 -0.09
N PRO A 13 3.15 -2.52 -1.12
CA PRO A 13 1.72 -2.76 -1.02
C PRO A 13 1.40 -3.90 -0.05
N VAL A 14 0.22 -3.82 0.56
CA VAL A 14 -0.32 -4.84 1.47
C VAL A 14 -1.44 -5.59 0.74
N LYS A 15 -1.45 -6.91 0.88
CA LYS A 15 -2.53 -7.77 0.36
C LYS A 15 -3.74 -7.69 1.29
N ASP A 16 -4.90 -7.42 0.73
CA ASP A 16 -6.18 -7.45 1.44
C ASP A 16 -6.79 -8.85 1.51
N ALA A 17 -7.77 -9.02 2.39
CA ALA A 17 -8.50 -10.27 2.58
C ALA A 17 -9.20 -10.75 1.28
N ASP A 18 -9.66 -9.81 0.46
CA ASP A 18 -10.31 -10.06 -0.82
C ASP A 18 -9.32 -10.38 -1.96
N GLY A 19 -8.02 -10.42 -1.65
CA GLY A 19 -6.95 -10.74 -2.61
C GLY A 19 -6.46 -9.57 -3.46
N THR A 20 -7.08 -8.40 -3.33
CA THR A 20 -6.60 -7.14 -3.93
C THR A 20 -5.36 -6.61 -3.23
N TRP A 21 -4.55 -5.82 -3.94
CA TRP A 21 -3.39 -5.14 -3.38
C TRP A 21 -3.71 -3.67 -3.17
N ARG A 22 -3.42 -3.15 -1.98
CA ARG A 22 -3.57 -1.72 -1.68
C ARG A 22 -2.31 -1.13 -1.08
N MET A 23 -2.20 0.19 -1.12
CA MET A 23 -1.17 0.89 -0.37
C MET A 23 -1.54 0.93 1.12
N PRO A 24 -0.55 0.79 2.02
CA PRO A 24 -0.79 0.88 3.45
C PRO A 24 -1.42 2.23 3.81
N HIS A 25 -2.48 2.23 4.62
CA HIS A 25 -3.26 3.43 5.00
C HIS A 25 -4.00 4.14 3.86
N HIS A 26 -4.14 3.52 2.68
CA HIS A 26 -5.02 3.98 1.62
C HIS A 26 -6.28 3.11 1.55
N MET A 27 -7.37 3.73 1.07
CA MET A 27 -8.59 3.02 0.69
C MET A 27 -8.29 2.14 -0.52
N ASN A 28 -8.84 0.93 -0.53
CA ASN A 28 -8.81 0.13 -1.74
C ASN A 28 -9.66 0.81 -2.82
N MET A 29 -9.05 1.23 -3.93
CA MET A 29 -9.76 1.90 -5.01
C MET A 29 -10.73 0.98 -5.75
N THR A 30 -10.55 -0.34 -5.61
CA THR A 30 -11.40 -1.34 -6.27
C THR A 30 -12.67 -1.63 -5.46
N THR A 31 -12.60 -1.63 -4.13
CA THR A 31 -13.75 -1.98 -3.26
C THR A 31 -14.25 -0.83 -2.39
N GLY A 32 -13.52 0.29 -2.32
CA GLY A 32 -13.86 1.42 -1.45
C GLY A 32 -13.61 1.17 0.03
N GLU A 33 -13.07 0.00 0.40
CA GLU A 33 -12.91 -0.39 1.80
C GLU A 33 -11.59 0.16 2.38
N TYR A 34 -11.67 0.79 3.54
CA TYR A 34 -10.52 1.40 4.22
C TYR A 34 -10.07 0.60 5.45
N LYS A 35 -11.04 0.05 6.20
CA LYS A 35 -10.85 -0.84 7.35
C LYS A 35 -12.21 -1.44 7.69
N THR A 36 -12.44 -2.71 7.37
CA THR A 36 -13.52 -3.45 8.05
C THR A 36 -12.98 -3.87 9.42
N THR A 37 -13.07 -2.97 10.40
CA THR A 37 -13.15 -3.37 11.80
C THR A 37 -14.51 -4.03 12.00
N LYS A 38 -14.59 -5.36 11.87
CA LYS A 38 -15.73 -6.12 12.38
C LYS A 38 -15.63 -6.14 13.91
N ALA A 39 -16.57 -5.45 14.55
CA ALA A 39 -17.00 -5.78 15.91
C ALA A 39 -18.02 -6.93 15.84
#